data_AF-A0A0N4Y6L6-F1
#
_entry.id   AF-A0A0N4Y6L6-F1
#
_cell.length_a   1.000
_cell.length_b   1.000
_cell.length_c   1.000
_cell.angle_alpha   90.00
_cell.angle_beta   90.00
_cell.angle_gamma   90.00
#
_symmetry.space_group_name_H-M   'P 1'
#
loop_
_entity.id
_entity.type
_entity.pdbx_description
1 polymer ?
#
loop_
_entity_poly.entity_id
_entity_poly.type
_entity_poly.pdbx_seq_one_letter_code
_entity_poly.pdbx_strand_id
1 'polypeptide(L)'
;MKSYFIIYSTPTLGQPVMVNWIALIMLALSITATVVLLTYSFIYRYLQLCRSDYLEPFLIKKTIMSLALLGVVYPLNVWIFIIVVYSYDSQFVIDTQEVSSIVGVDINNAVIIGFSLKKSLNRMQTAVTIEIFLFTFIMFVISVICALNIASFLKKSTLSKTSLAHYRRMFLLLLVQTACPTFLMFLPLLVATIAIFGGVDTPLFYADCVDMAFSLAALLNPLIIIAFLGEYRNFILYKLGLNKRSFPLQAINLKVLPLQRHFRISSTQY
;
A
#
# COMPACT_ATOMS: atom_id res chain seq x y z
N MET A 1 3.37 32.73 -11.04
CA MET A 1 2.20 31.90 -10.71
C MET A 1 2.40 31.37 -9.31
N LYS A 2 1.40 31.50 -8.44
CA LYS A 2 1.33 30.73 -7.20
C LYS A 2 0.87 29.33 -7.64
N SER A 3 1.58 28.28 -7.24
CA SER A 3 1.21 26.89 -7.53
C SER A 3 1.53 26.09 -6.28
N TYR A 4 0.50 25.86 -5.47
CA TYR A 4 0.60 25.18 -4.19
C TYR A 4 -0.33 23.96 -4.16
N PHE A 5 0.13 22.92 -3.47
CA PHE A 5 -0.71 21.80 -3.07
C PHE A 5 -0.63 21.61 -1.58
N ILE A 6 -1.78 21.38 -1.01
CA ILE A 6 -1.98 21.30 0.42
C ILE A 6 -2.76 20.04 0.72
N ILE A 7 -2.20 19.22 1.59
CA ILE A 7 -2.89 18.17 2.33
C ILE A 7 -2.92 18.68 3.77
N TYR A 8 -4.07 18.71 4.41
CA TYR A 8 -4.17 19.11 5.80
C TYR A 8 -4.84 18.01 6.61
N SER A 9 -4.29 17.70 7.77
CA SER A 9 -5.06 16.91 8.72
C SER A 9 -6.09 17.83 9.36
N THR A 10 -7.34 17.35 9.40
CA THR A 10 -8.37 17.98 10.22
C THR A 10 -7.92 17.92 11.67
N PRO A 11 -7.94 19.05 12.41
CA PRO A 11 -7.53 19.06 13.80
C PRO A 11 -8.42 18.11 14.60
N THR A 12 -7.82 17.13 15.27
CA THR A 12 -8.56 16.35 16.27
C THR A 12 -8.93 17.27 17.43
N LEU A 13 -10.25 17.45 17.68
CA LEU A 13 -10.76 18.39 18.67
C LEU A 13 -10.08 18.18 20.03
N GLY A 14 -9.41 19.22 20.53
CA GLY A 14 -8.78 19.25 21.85
C GLY A 14 -7.47 18.47 21.98
N GLN A 15 -6.88 17.96 20.89
CA GLN A 15 -5.59 17.26 20.92
C GLN A 15 -4.43 18.19 20.54
N PRO A 16 -3.23 17.98 21.10
CA PRO A 16 -2.06 18.78 20.75
C PRO A 16 -1.62 18.51 19.31
N VAL A 17 -1.09 19.54 18.62
CA VAL A 17 -0.60 19.49 17.23
C VAL A 17 0.37 18.33 16.96
N MET A 18 1.14 17.92 17.98
CA MET A 18 2.04 16.76 17.91
C MET A 18 1.31 15.45 17.56
N VAL A 19 0.08 15.24 18.06
CA VAL A 19 -0.71 14.03 17.78
C VAL A 19 -1.09 13.97 16.30
N ASN A 20 -1.46 15.10 15.71
CA ASN A 20 -1.80 15.20 14.29
C ASN A 20 -0.58 14.89 13.39
N TRP A 21 0.63 15.29 13.79
CA TRP A 21 1.87 14.93 13.09
C TRP A 21 2.15 13.42 13.15
N ILE A 22 1.97 12.81 14.33
CA ILE A 22 2.13 11.37 14.51
C ILE A 22 1.14 10.61 13.61
N ALA A 23 -0.13 11.02 13.58
CA ALA A 23 -1.15 10.38 12.75
C ALA A 23 -0.80 10.44 11.26
N LEU A 24 -0.33 11.59 10.79
CA LEU A 24 0.05 11.81 9.39
C LEU A 24 1.29 11.00 8.98
N ILE A 25 2.28 10.90 9.89
CA ILE A 25 3.44 10.03 9.73
C ILE A 25 3.01 8.57 9.64
N MET A 26 2.15 8.12 10.56
CA MET A 26 1.64 6.75 10.57
C MET A 26 0.86 6.43 9.29
N LEU A 27 0.06 7.38 8.79
CA LEU A 27 -0.64 7.26 7.52
C LEU A 27 0.35 7.07 6.36
N ALA A 28 1.36 7.92 6.23
CA ALA A 28 2.36 7.79 5.18
C ALA A 28 3.18 6.49 5.24
N LEU A 29 3.55 6.06 6.45
CA LEU A 29 4.21 4.76 6.66
C LEU A 29 3.30 3.61 6.25
N SER A 30 2.00 3.69 6.55
CA SER A 30 1.04 2.65 6.16
C SER A 30 0.87 2.56 4.65
N ILE A 31 0.83 3.70 3.94
CA ILE A 31 0.70 3.76 2.48
C ILE A 31 1.93 3.14 1.81
N THR A 32 3.13 3.54 2.24
CA THR A 32 4.39 3.05 1.68
C THR A 32 4.61 1.57 1.96
N ALA A 33 4.33 1.13 3.18
CA ALA A 33 4.36 -0.29 3.54
C ALA A 33 3.36 -1.09 2.69
N THR A 34 2.16 -0.57 2.42
CA THR A 34 1.15 -1.22 1.59
C THR A 34 1.67 -1.47 0.17
N VAL A 35 2.33 -0.50 -0.47
CA VAL A 35 2.92 -0.69 -1.82
C VAL A 35 3.94 -1.80 -1.83
N VAL A 36 4.82 -1.81 -0.83
CA VAL A 36 5.89 -2.81 -0.72
C VAL A 36 5.30 -4.20 -0.52
N LEU A 37 4.36 -4.35 0.41
CA LEU A 37 3.69 -5.62 0.70
C LEU A 37 2.87 -6.15 -0.48
N LEU A 38 2.17 -5.29 -1.22
CA LEU A 38 1.41 -5.67 -2.41
C LEU A 38 2.34 -6.16 -3.53
N THR A 39 3.42 -5.44 -3.78
CA THR A 39 4.41 -5.84 -4.80
C THR A 39 5.03 -7.18 -4.45
N TYR A 40 5.38 -7.40 -3.18
CA TYR A 40 5.86 -8.70 -2.73
C TYR A 40 4.84 -9.80 -2.85
N SER A 41 3.57 -9.51 -2.59
CA SER A 41 2.49 -10.48 -2.76
C SER A 41 2.35 -10.91 -4.23
N PHE A 42 2.56 -10.01 -5.19
CA PHE A 42 2.61 -10.34 -6.62
C PHE A 42 3.84 -11.17 -6.98
N ILE A 43 5.03 -10.77 -6.52
CA ILE A 43 6.27 -11.51 -6.79
C ILE A 43 6.17 -12.93 -6.22
N TYR A 44 5.78 -13.06 -4.96
CA TYR A 44 5.63 -14.35 -4.29
C TYR A 44 4.70 -15.29 -5.06
N ARG A 45 3.54 -14.79 -5.49
CA ARG A 45 2.57 -15.61 -6.24
C ARG A 45 3.02 -15.92 -7.65
N TYR A 46 3.72 -14.99 -8.29
CA TYR A 46 4.34 -15.24 -9.60
C TYR A 46 5.37 -16.37 -9.49
N LEU A 47 6.23 -16.35 -8.46
CA LEU A 47 7.19 -17.43 -8.21
C LEU A 47 6.47 -18.74 -7.88
N GLN A 48 5.47 -18.71 -7.01
CA GLN A 48 4.71 -19.91 -6.62
C GLN A 48 4.00 -20.59 -7.81
N LEU A 49 3.43 -19.82 -8.74
CA LEU A 49 2.63 -20.35 -9.84
C LEU A 49 3.43 -20.57 -11.12
N CYS A 50 4.23 -19.58 -11.52
CA CYS A 50 4.86 -19.56 -12.84
C CYS A 50 6.31 -20.09 -12.81
N ARG A 51 6.97 -20.06 -11.65
CA ARG A 51 8.42 -20.27 -11.52
C ARG A 51 8.79 -20.94 -10.19
N SER A 52 8.20 -22.12 -9.93
CA SER A 52 8.40 -22.85 -8.67
C SER A 52 9.86 -23.14 -8.34
N ASP A 53 10.71 -23.29 -9.37
CA ASP A 53 12.15 -23.56 -9.21
C ASP A 53 12.91 -22.42 -8.52
N TYR A 54 12.38 -21.20 -8.60
CA TYR A 54 12.95 -20.01 -7.97
C TYR A 54 12.31 -19.71 -6.60
N LEU A 55 11.29 -20.47 -6.19
CA LEU A 55 10.60 -20.27 -4.92
C LEU A 55 11.50 -20.64 -3.73
N GLU A 56 12.20 -21.77 -3.80
CA GLU A 56 13.11 -22.22 -2.75
C GLU A 56 14.24 -21.20 -2.49
N PRO A 57 14.98 -20.72 -3.51
CA PRO A 57 15.95 -19.62 -3.34
C PRO A 57 15.33 -18.33 -2.78
N PHE A 58 14.10 -18.00 -3.16
CA PHE A 58 13.40 -16.81 -2.69
C PHE A 58 12.96 -16.93 -1.23
N LEU A 59 12.66 -18.13 -0.75
CA LEU A 59 12.30 -18.41 0.64
C LEU A 59 13.51 -18.61 1.56
N ILE A 60 14.73 -18.58 1.02
CA ILE A 60 15.95 -18.58 1.84
C ILE A 60 15.90 -17.39 2.80
N LYS A 61 16.24 -17.64 4.07
CA LYS A 61 16.25 -16.66 5.18
C LYS A 61 16.87 -15.30 4.80
N LYS A 62 17.92 -15.31 3.97
CA LYS A 62 18.59 -14.09 3.48
C LYS A 62 17.70 -13.20 2.62
N THR A 63 16.93 -13.79 1.71
CA THR A 63 16.01 -13.06 0.83
C THR A 63 14.83 -12.53 1.64
N ILE A 64 14.25 -13.32 2.54
CA ILE A 64 13.19 -12.84 3.44
C ILE A 64 13.69 -11.67 4.30
N MET A 65 14.92 -11.76 4.81
CA MET A 65 15.53 -10.69 5.60
C MET A 65 15.79 -9.43 4.77
N SER A 66 16.24 -9.55 3.51
CA SER A 66 16.43 -8.38 2.64
C SER A 66 15.11 -7.73 2.25
N LEU A 67 14.05 -8.51 2.05
CA LEU A 67 12.70 -8.02 1.79
C LEU A 67 12.11 -7.29 3.01
N ALA A 68 12.30 -7.86 4.20
CA ALA A 68 11.91 -7.23 5.45
C ALA A 68 12.66 -5.92 5.67
N LEU A 69 13.97 -5.91 5.38
CA LEU A 69 14.78 -4.70 5.47
C LEU A 69 14.28 -3.62 4.49
N LEU A 70 14.01 -3.97 3.23
CA LEU A 70 13.48 -3.02 2.25
C LEU A 70 12.10 -2.47 2.68
N GLY A 71 11.26 -3.32 3.27
CA GLY A 71 9.96 -2.94 3.84
C GLY A 71 10.03 -2.01 5.04
N VAL A 72 11.20 -1.87 5.68
CA VAL A 72 11.43 -0.92 6.78
C VAL A 72 12.19 0.32 6.28
N VAL A 73 13.26 0.13 5.51
CA VAL A 73 14.11 1.21 5.02
C VAL A 73 13.35 2.15 4.09
N TYR A 74 12.51 1.62 3.20
CA TYR A 74 11.78 2.47 2.26
C TYR A 74 10.76 3.38 2.96
N PRO A 75 9.88 2.88 3.85
CA PRO A 75 9.02 3.75 4.66
C PRO A 75 9.79 4.76 5.52
N LEU A 76 10.95 4.37 6.09
CA LEU A 76 11.81 5.29 6.82
C LEU A 76 12.39 6.40 5.92
N ASN A 77 12.73 6.11 4.67
CA ASN A 77 13.18 7.14 3.73
C ASN A 77 12.05 8.12 3.39
N VAL A 78 10.82 7.62 3.23
CA VAL A 78 9.64 8.48 3.05
C VAL A 78 9.32 9.28 4.31
N TRP A 79 9.62 8.76 5.50
CA TRP A 79 9.53 9.51 6.75
C TRP A 79 10.52 10.69 6.78
N ILE A 80 11.78 10.46 6.39
CA ILE A 80 12.79 11.52 6.24
C ILE A 80 12.32 12.54 5.20
N PHE A 81 11.74 12.10 4.08
CA PHE A 81 11.17 13.00 3.08
C PHE A 81 10.07 13.88 3.65
N ILE A 82 9.12 13.31 4.41
CA ILE A 82 8.04 14.09 5.02
C ILE A 82 8.59 15.15 5.95
N ILE A 83 9.57 14.79 6.78
CA ILE A 83 10.20 15.75 7.67
C ILE A 83 11.00 16.79 6.86
N VAL A 84 11.85 16.41 5.92
CA VAL A 84 12.77 17.35 5.25
C VAL A 84 12.05 18.25 4.22
N VAL A 85 11.04 17.72 3.55
CA VAL A 85 10.35 18.41 2.45
C VAL A 85 9.10 19.14 2.95
N TYR A 86 8.40 18.57 3.93
CA TYR A 86 7.15 19.13 4.45
C TYR A 86 7.27 19.69 5.88
N SER A 87 8.46 19.74 6.49
CA SER A 87 8.62 20.50 7.75
C SER A 87 8.33 21.98 7.51
N TYR A 88 7.27 22.43 8.19
CA TYR A 88 6.94 23.79 8.61
C TYR A 88 7.83 24.90 8.02
N ASP A 89 7.62 25.26 6.74
CA ASP A 89 8.17 26.50 6.22
C ASP A 89 7.32 27.65 6.78
N SER A 90 7.88 28.43 7.70
CA SER A 90 7.24 29.61 8.29
C SER A 90 6.65 30.61 7.27
N GLN A 91 7.17 30.64 6.03
CA GLN A 91 6.59 31.45 4.95
C GLN A 91 5.41 30.80 4.23
N PHE A 92 5.31 29.47 4.21
CA PHE A 92 4.12 28.77 3.69
C PHE A 92 2.91 29.09 4.57
N VAL A 93 3.09 29.20 5.89
CA VAL A 93 2.05 29.65 6.84
C VAL A 93 1.54 31.05 6.50
N ILE A 94 2.43 31.98 6.11
CA ILE A 94 2.09 33.36 5.72
C ILE A 94 1.35 33.38 4.36
N ASP A 95 1.79 32.60 3.37
CA ASP A 95 1.08 32.47 2.08
C ASP A 95 -0.28 31.75 2.27
N THR A 96 -0.42 30.83 3.25
CA THR A 96 -1.71 30.22 3.63
C THR A 96 -2.56 31.10 4.56
N GLN A 97 -2.00 32.16 5.17
CA GLN A 97 -2.81 33.15 5.90
C GLN A 97 -3.67 33.99 4.95
N GLU A 98 -3.29 34.18 3.69
CA GLU A 98 -4.24 34.69 2.67
C GLU A 98 -5.40 33.68 2.43
N VAL A 99 -5.11 32.38 2.53
CA VAL A 99 -6.09 31.27 2.42
C VAL A 99 -6.93 31.13 3.70
N SER A 100 -6.50 31.70 4.84
CA SER A 100 -7.23 31.70 6.12
C SER A 100 -8.55 32.49 6.14
N SER A 101 -8.84 33.21 5.05
CA SER A 101 -10.15 33.83 4.83
C SER A 101 -11.27 32.80 4.55
N ILE A 102 -10.94 31.52 4.45
CA ILE A 102 -11.87 30.43 4.15
C ILE A 102 -12.47 29.91 5.46
N VAL A 103 -13.76 30.16 5.63
CA VAL A 103 -14.56 29.87 6.83
C VAL A 103 -14.45 28.38 7.23
N GLY A 104 -13.97 28.11 8.45
CA GLY A 104 -14.08 26.79 9.10
C GLY A 104 -12.77 26.00 9.31
N VAL A 105 -11.62 26.48 8.82
CA VAL A 105 -10.33 25.80 9.02
C VAL A 105 -9.47 26.54 10.06
N ASP A 106 -9.27 25.92 11.23
CA ASP A 106 -8.34 26.44 12.25
C ASP A 106 -6.89 26.04 11.91
N ILE A 107 -6.23 26.91 11.14
CA ILE A 107 -4.84 26.76 10.69
C ILE A 107 -3.86 26.61 11.87
N ASN A 108 -4.20 27.17 13.04
CA ASN A 108 -3.30 27.11 14.20
C ASN A 108 -3.23 25.71 14.81
N ASN A 109 -4.25 24.87 14.60
CA ASN A 109 -4.34 23.52 15.14
C ASN A 109 -4.26 22.41 14.07
N ALA A 110 -4.34 22.76 12.78
CA ALA A 110 -4.21 21.82 11.67
C ALA A 110 -2.74 21.49 11.37
N VAL A 111 -2.44 20.24 11.01
CA VAL A 111 -1.14 19.91 10.42
C VAL A 111 -1.26 20.05 8.92
N ILE A 112 -0.53 21.01 8.36
CA ILE A 112 -0.56 21.29 6.94
C ILE A 112 0.72 20.74 6.31
N ILE A 113 0.57 19.75 5.43
CA ILE A 113 1.62 19.23 4.56
C ILE A 113 1.35 19.79 3.17
N GLY A 114 2.20 20.68 2.71
CA GLY A 114 2.09 21.20 1.36
C GLY A 114 3.44 21.52 0.76
N PHE A 115 3.49 21.53 -0.57
CA PHE A 115 4.65 22.03 -1.30
C PHE A 115 4.23 23.16 -2.22
N SER A 116 5.10 24.16 -2.32
CA SER A 116 4.90 25.34 -3.17
C SER A 116 6.06 25.44 -4.13
N LEU A 117 5.78 25.45 -5.43
CA LEU A 117 6.81 25.67 -6.46
C LEU A 117 7.33 27.11 -6.50
N LYS A 118 6.72 28.03 -5.73
CA LYS A 118 7.12 29.43 -5.63
C LYS A 118 8.49 29.61 -4.99
N LYS A 119 8.86 28.72 -4.07
CA LYS A 119 10.21 28.63 -3.52
C LYS A 119 10.90 27.50 -4.28
N SER A 120 12.01 27.80 -4.95
CA SER A 120 12.86 26.81 -5.62
C SER A 120 13.03 25.60 -4.70
N LEU A 121 12.51 24.42 -5.10
CA LEU A 121 12.72 23.19 -4.35
C LEU A 121 14.22 23.04 -4.11
N ASN A 122 14.61 22.84 -2.86
CA ASN A 122 16.01 22.59 -2.56
C ASN A 122 16.46 21.34 -3.34
N ARG A 123 17.69 21.30 -3.86
CA ARG A 123 18.22 20.17 -4.64
C ARG A 123 17.98 18.84 -3.94
N MET A 124 18.09 18.83 -2.60
CA MET A 124 17.79 17.66 -1.76
C MET A 124 16.32 17.26 -1.82
N GLN A 125 15.37 18.20 -1.73
CA GLN A 125 13.93 17.92 -1.77
C GLN A 125 13.52 17.37 -3.15
N THR A 126 14.04 17.95 -4.22
CA THR A 126 13.82 17.47 -5.59
C THR A 126 14.38 16.05 -5.77
N ALA A 127 15.60 15.79 -5.28
CA ALA A 127 16.23 14.48 -5.40
C ALA A 127 15.42 13.39 -4.70
N VAL A 128 15.00 13.63 -3.44
CA VAL A 128 14.20 12.65 -2.68
C VAL A 128 12.80 12.48 -3.29
N THR A 129 12.20 13.55 -3.81
CA THR A 129 10.92 13.44 -4.54
C THR A 129 11.04 12.51 -5.74
N ILE A 130 12.05 12.74 -6.59
CA ILE A 130 12.32 11.91 -7.77
C ILE A 130 12.59 10.46 -7.38
N GLU A 131 13.38 10.24 -6.33
CA GLU A 131 13.70 8.90 -5.82
C GLU A 131 12.43 8.13 -5.42
N ILE A 132 11.52 8.77 -4.65
CA ILE A 132 10.26 8.15 -4.20
C ILE A 132 9.37 7.80 -5.39
N PHE A 133 9.22 8.72 -6.36
CA PHE A 133 8.43 8.46 -7.57
C PHE A 133 9.03 7.34 -8.41
N LEU A 134 10.34 7.35 -8.62
CA LEU A 134 11.04 6.32 -9.40
C LEU A 134 10.89 4.95 -8.75
N PHE A 135 11.08 4.87 -7.43
CA PHE A 135 10.91 3.61 -6.69
C PHE A 135 9.47 3.10 -6.77
N THR A 136 8.48 3.98 -6.54
CA THR A 136 7.05 3.61 -6.64
C THR A 136 6.70 3.13 -8.05
N PHE A 137 7.23 3.79 -9.08
CA PHE A 137 7.03 3.41 -10.48
C PHE A 137 7.63 2.03 -10.79
N ILE A 138 8.86 1.76 -10.34
CA ILE A 138 9.50 0.45 -10.50
C ILE A 138 8.65 -0.66 -9.84
N MET A 139 8.19 -0.43 -8.61
CA MET A 139 7.36 -1.38 -7.86
C MET A 139 6.01 -1.65 -8.57
N PHE A 140 5.41 -0.61 -9.14
CA PHE A 140 4.21 -0.73 -9.96
C PHE A 140 4.45 -1.57 -11.22
N VAL A 141 5.52 -1.29 -11.96
CA VAL A 141 5.89 -2.05 -13.17
C VAL A 141 6.13 -3.52 -12.86
N ILE A 142 6.88 -3.83 -11.79
CA ILE A 142 7.11 -5.21 -11.35
C ILE A 142 5.78 -5.91 -11.03
N SER A 143 4.89 -5.25 -10.29
CA SER A 143 3.57 -5.79 -9.94
C SER A 143 2.73 -6.11 -11.19
N VAL A 144 2.74 -5.21 -12.19
CA VAL A 144 2.03 -5.40 -13.46
C VAL A 144 2.59 -6.60 -14.23
N ILE A 145 3.93 -6.71 -14.37
CA ILE A 145 4.58 -7.83 -15.05
C ILE A 145 4.21 -9.16 -14.37
N CYS A 146 4.31 -9.22 -13.04
CA CYS A 146 3.91 -10.40 -12.27
C CYS A 146 2.43 -10.74 -12.48
N ALA A 147 1.54 -9.75 -12.45
CA ALA A 147 0.11 -9.95 -12.63
C ALA A 147 -0.23 -10.50 -14.03
N LEU A 148 0.39 -9.96 -15.08
CA LEU A 148 0.19 -10.42 -16.46
C LEU A 148 0.66 -11.87 -16.66
N ASN A 149 1.79 -12.23 -16.05
CA ASN A 149 2.33 -13.59 -16.10
C ASN A 149 1.44 -14.58 -15.34
N ILE A 150 0.95 -14.21 -14.15
CA ILE A 150 0.01 -15.03 -13.37
C ILE A 150 -1.29 -15.23 -14.17
N ALA A 151 -1.85 -14.16 -14.74
CA ALA A 151 -3.05 -14.25 -15.56
C ALA A 151 -2.87 -15.17 -16.78
N SER A 152 -1.71 -15.09 -17.43
CA SER A 152 -1.36 -15.95 -18.56
C SER A 152 -1.22 -17.41 -18.15
N PHE A 153 -0.58 -17.69 -17.01
CA PHE A 153 -0.48 -19.04 -16.44
C PHE A 153 -1.86 -19.62 -16.11
N LEU A 154 -2.72 -18.86 -15.42
CA LEU A 154 -4.07 -19.31 -15.03
C LEU A 154 -5.02 -19.52 -16.22
N LYS A 155 -4.69 -18.98 -17.40
CA LYS A 155 -5.42 -19.26 -18.65
C LYS A 155 -4.97 -20.57 -19.31
N LYS A 156 -3.68 -20.91 -19.22
CA LYS A 156 -3.08 -22.07 -19.91
C LYS A 156 -2.93 -23.32 -19.04
N SER A 157 -3.12 -23.19 -17.74
CA SER A 157 -2.84 -24.26 -16.77
C SER A 157 -3.78 -25.47 -16.90
N THR A 158 -3.21 -26.67 -16.81
CA THR A 158 -3.92 -27.97 -16.74
C THR A 158 -4.25 -28.39 -15.30
N LEU A 159 -4.17 -27.47 -14.34
CA LEU A 159 -4.51 -27.73 -12.94
C LEU A 159 -5.96 -28.22 -12.78
N SER A 160 -6.20 -28.95 -11.68
CA SER A 160 -7.55 -29.35 -11.30
C SER A 160 -8.48 -28.14 -11.18
N LYS A 161 -9.77 -28.33 -11.54
CA LYS A 161 -10.78 -27.25 -11.49
C LYS A 161 -10.85 -26.59 -10.11
N THR A 162 -10.70 -27.38 -9.04
CA THR A 162 -10.75 -26.90 -7.65
C THR A 162 -9.53 -26.04 -7.28
N SER A 163 -8.32 -26.51 -7.59
CA SER A 163 -7.09 -25.74 -7.33
C SER A 163 -7.04 -24.46 -8.16
N LEU A 164 -7.45 -24.54 -9.42
CA LEU A 164 -7.51 -23.38 -10.31
C LEU A 164 -8.49 -22.31 -9.81
N ALA A 165 -9.66 -22.72 -9.32
CA ALA A 165 -10.62 -21.80 -8.72
C ALA A 165 -10.05 -21.10 -7.48
N HIS A 166 -9.29 -21.82 -6.65
CA HIS A 166 -8.63 -21.23 -5.47
C HIS A 166 -7.58 -20.18 -5.87
N TYR A 167 -6.69 -20.50 -6.81
CA TYR A 167 -5.67 -19.56 -7.28
C TYR A 167 -6.27 -18.32 -7.98
N ARG A 168 -7.34 -18.49 -8.76
CA ARG A 168 -8.05 -17.36 -9.37
C ARG A 168 -8.69 -16.44 -8.34
N ARG A 169 -9.32 -17.00 -7.29
CA ARG A 169 -9.90 -16.20 -6.19
C ARG A 169 -8.85 -15.42 -5.44
N MET A 170 -7.73 -16.07 -5.12
CA MET A 170 -6.60 -15.42 -4.49
C MET A 170 -6.08 -14.30 -5.40
N PHE A 171 -5.81 -14.58 -6.68
CA PHE A 171 -5.32 -13.58 -7.63
C PHE A 171 -6.26 -12.37 -7.76
N LEU A 172 -7.57 -12.62 -7.85
CA LEU A 172 -8.58 -11.57 -7.85
C LEU A 172 -8.55 -10.72 -6.58
N LEU A 173 -8.43 -11.36 -5.40
CA LEU A 173 -8.29 -10.64 -4.14
C LEU A 173 -7.09 -9.69 -4.16
N LEU A 174 -5.94 -10.14 -4.67
CA LEU A 174 -4.75 -9.31 -4.76
C LEU A 174 -4.92 -8.14 -5.74
N LEU A 175 -5.59 -8.36 -6.87
CA LEU A 175 -5.94 -7.29 -7.81
C LEU A 175 -6.85 -6.23 -7.17
N VAL A 176 -7.88 -6.66 -6.43
CA VAL A 176 -8.81 -5.75 -5.75
C VAL A 176 -8.11 -4.97 -4.64
N GLN A 177 -7.27 -5.65 -3.84
CA GLN A 177 -6.45 -5.02 -2.81
C GLN A 177 -5.44 -4.02 -3.37
N THR A 178 -5.00 -4.19 -4.62
CA THR A 178 -4.08 -3.26 -5.28
C THR A 178 -4.83 -2.10 -5.91
N ALA A 179 -5.99 -2.37 -6.52
CA ALA A 179 -6.83 -1.34 -7.11
C ALA A 179 -7.25 -0.28 -6.09
N CYS A 180 -7.60 -0.69 -4.86
CA CYS A 180 -8.02 0.22 -3.79
C CYS A 180 -7.00 1.36 -3.52
N PRO A 181 -5.76 1.10 -3.08
CA PRO A 181 -4.77 2.15 -2.88
C PRO A 181 -4.35 2.82 -4.20
N THR A 182 -4.33 2.12 -5.34
CA THR A 182 -4.03 2.77 -6.64
C THR A 182 -5.01 3.89 -6.96
N PHE A 183 -6.32 3.63 -6.86
CA PHE A 183 -7.35 4.61 -7.24
C PHE A 183 -7.65 5.64 -6.15
N LEU A 184 -7.56 5.25 -4.88
CA LEU A 184 -7.95 6.12 -3.77
C LEU A 184 -6.76 6.85 -3.13
N MET A 185 -5.52 6.41 -3.34
CA MET A 185 -4.33 7.05 -2.78
C MET A 185 -3.38 7.57 -3.86
N PHE A 186 -2.91 6.71 -4.77
CA PHE A 186 -1.88 7.10 -5.76
C PHE A 186 -2.41 8.02 -6.86
N LEU A 187 -3.58 7.71 -7.42
CA LEU A 187 -4.15 8.50 -8.50
C LEU A 187 -4.43 9.96 -8.07
N PRO A 188 -5.06 10.24 -6.90
CA PRO A 188 -5.23 11.61 -6.42
C PRO A 188 -3.90 12.34 -6.18
N LEU A 189 -2.87 11.65 -5.67
CA LEU A 189 -1.53 12.24 -5.51
C LEU A 189 -0.86 12.54 -6.86
N LEU A 190 -1.01 11.66 -7.85
CA LEU A 190 -0.47 11.86 -9.18
C LEU A 190 -1.12 13.06 -9.88
N VAL A 191 -2.44 13.16 -9.81
CA VAL A 191 -3.19 14.29 -10.37
C VAL A 191 -2.79 15.60 -9.70
N ALA A 192 -2.65 15.61 -8.37
CA ALA A 192 -2.13 16.76 -7.64
C ALA A 192 -0.73 17.16 -8.13
N THR A 193 0.17 16.18 -8.22
CA THR A 193 1.55 16.40 -8.67
C THR A 193 1.59 16.99 -10.07
N ILE A 194 0.84 16.42 -11.02
CA ILE A 194 0.75 16.93 -12.40
C ILE A 194 0.18 18.35 -12.43
N ALA A 195 -0.88 18.62 -11.66
CA ALA A 195 -1.50 19.94 -11.60
C ALA A 195 -0.49 21.02 -11.14
N ILE A 196 0.27 20.72 -10.09
CA ILE A 196 1.27 21.63 -9.53
C ILE A 196 2.39 21.88 -10.54
N PHE A 197 2.95 20.84 -11.15
CA PHE A 197 3.96 20.99 -12.20
C PHE A 197 3.42 21.70 -13.45
N GLY A 198 2.12 21.59 -13.73
CA GLY A 198 1.40 22.33 -14.76
C GLY A 198 1.11 23.79 -14.39
N GLY A 199 1.48 24.24 -13.20
CA GLY A 199 1.24 25.60 -12.72
C GLY A 199 -0.21 25.86 -12.26
N VAL A 200 -1.00 24.79 -12.08
CA VAL A 200 -2.40 24.84 -11.66
C VAL A 200 -2.49 24.71 -10.14
N ASP A 201 -3.16 25.67 -9.50
CA ASP A 201 -3.48 25.60 -8.07
C ASP A 201 -4.49 24.48 -7.81
N THR A 202 -4.24 23.66 -6.80
CA THR A 202 -5.23 22.66 -6.36
C THR A 202 -6.20 23.30 -5.37
N PRO A 203 -7.52 23.29 -5.66
CA PRO A 203 -8.52 23.89 -4.76
C PRO A 203 -8.63 23.08 -3.45
N LEU A 204 -9.04 23.73 -2.35
CA LEU A 204 -9.22 23.04 -1.05
C LEU A 204 -10.19 21.87 -1.12
N PHE A 205 -11.28 22.01 -1.89
CA PHE A 205 -12.21 20.92 -2.14
C PHE A 205 -11.52 19.65 -2.67
N TYR A 206 -10.45 19.81 -3.47
CA TYR A 206 -9.66 18.69 -3.95
C TYR A 206 -8.86 18.03 -2.81
N ALA A 207 -8.28 18.83 -1.91
CA ALA A 207 -7.60 18.32 -0.71
C ALA A 207 -8.55 17.52 0.18
N ASP A 208 -9.75 18.05 0.46
CA ASP A 208 -10.80 17.33 1.21
C ASP A 208 -11.15 15.98 0.55
N CYS A 209 -11.28 15.96 -0.78
CA CYS A 209 -11.55 14.72 -1.52
C CYS A 209 -10.40 13.72 -1.40
N VAL A 210 -9.14 14.18 -1.43
CA VAL A 210 -7.95 13.33 -1.26
C VAL A 210 -7.94 12.73 0.14
N ASP A 211 -8.16 13.53 1.18
CA ASP A 211 -8.17 13.07 2.57
C ASP A 211 -9.30 12.07 2.84
N MET A 212 -10.49 12.32 2.27
CA MET A 212 -11.60 11.38 2.31
C MET A 212 -11.28 10.07 1.59
N ALA A 213 -10.64 10.14 0.41
CA ALA A 213 -10.24 8.97 -0.35
C ALA A 213 -9.19 8.13 0.40
N PHE A 214 -8.22 8.77 1.07
CA PHE A 214 -7.21 8.09 1.89
C PHE A 214 -7.85 7.37 3.06
N SER A 215 -8.77 8.04 3.75
CA SER A 215 -9.53 7.46 4.86
C SER A 215 -10.38 6.28 4.41
N LEU A 216 -11.04 6.39 3.25
CA LEU A 216 -11.83 5.31 2.66
C LEU A 216 -10.96 4.12 2.27
N ALA A 217 -9.78 4.35 1.71
CA ALA A 217 -8.85 3.29 1.33
C ALA A 217 -8.37 2.48 2.55
N ALA A 218 -8.10 3.15 3.67
CA ALA A 218 -7.74 2.49 4.93
C ALA A 218 -8.88 1.59 5.45
N LEU A 219 -10.14 1.99 5.25
CA LEU A 219 -11.31 1.19 5.63
C LEU A 219 -11.60 0.03 4.67
N LEU A 220 -11.46 0.25 3.36
CA LEU A 220 -11.82 -0.74 2.35
C LEU A 220 -10.87 -1.94 2.35
N ASN A 221 -9.57 -1.75 2.61
CA ASN A 221 -8.59 -2.82 2.62
C ASN A 221 -8.96 -4.00 3.57
N PRO A 222 -9.24 -3.78 4.87
CA PRO A 222 -9.69 -4.85 5.76
C PRO A 222 -11.06 -5.42 5.37
N LEU A 223 -11.98 -4.60 4.87
CA LEU A 223 -13.30 -5.06 4.41
C LEU A 223 -13.18 -6.01 3.20
N ILE A 224 -12.30 -5.71 2.25
CA ILE A 224 -12.02 -6.57 1.10
C ILE A 224 -11.48 -7.93 1.57
N ILE A 225 -10.54 -7.94 2.53
CA ILE A 225 -10.00 -9.19 3.11
C ILE A 225 -11.14 -10.02 3.72
N ILE A 226 -11.94 -9.40 4.58
CA ILE A 226 -13.07 -10.06 5.22
C ILE A 226 -14.05 -10.59 4.18
N ALA A 227 -14.40 -9.80 3.16
CA ALA A 227 -15.37 -10.18 2.15
C ALA A 227 -14.91 -11.35 1.26
N PHE A 228 -13.62 -11.45 0.94
CA PHE A 228 -13.10 -12.44 -0.01
C PHE A 228 -12.60 -13.73 0.65
N LEU A 229 -12.12 -13.68 1.89
CA LEU A 229 -11.65 -14.87 2.61
C LEU A 229 -12.80 -15.52 3.38
N GLY A 230 -13.27 -16.65 2.86
CA GLY A 230 -14.37 -17.42 3.46
C GLY A 230 -14.14 -17.80 4.92
N GLU A 231 -12.89 -18.05 5.31
CA GLU A 231 -12.49 -18.36 6.69
C GLU A 231 -12.75 -17.19 7.64
N TYR A 232 -12.39 -15.97 7.25
CA TYR A 232 -12.67 -14.76 8.03
C TYR A 232 -14.17 -14.49 8.16
N ARG A 233 -14.94 -14.64 7.07
CA ARG A 233 -16.40 -14.51 7.14
C ARG A 233 -17.02 -15.52 8.08
N ASN A 234 -16.61 -16.79 7.97
CA ASN A 234 -17.11 -17.85 8.82
C ASN A 234 -16.74 -17.60 10.29
N PHE A 235 -15.56 -17.04 10.55
CA PHE A 235 -15.11 -16.70 11.90
C PHE A 235 -15.97 -15.60 12.52
N ILE A 236 -16.23 -14.53 11.74
CA ILE A 236 -17.09 -13.43 12.16
C ILE A 236 -18.53 -13.93 12.37
N LEU A 237 -19.10 -14.68 11.43
CA LEU A 237 -20.45 -15.23 11.55
C LEU A 237 -20.59 -16.21 12.73
N TYR A 238 -19.54 -16.98 13.03
CA TYR A 238 -19.49 -17.83 14.22
C TYR A 238 -19.46 -17.00 15.51
N LYS A 239 -18.57 -15.99 15.59
CA LYS A 239 -18.47 -15.07 16.73
C LYS A 239 -19.77 -14.29 16.97
N LEU A 240 -20.49 -13.93 15.91
CA LEU A 240 -21.78 -13.25 15.97
C LEU A 240 -22.96 -14.20 16.25
N GLY A 241 -22.72 -15.51 16.40
CA GLY A 241 -23.77 -16.50 16.67
C GLY A 241 -24.73 -16.75 15.50
N LEU A 242 -24.45 -16.18 14.33
CA LEU A 242 -25.28 -16.28 13.12
C LEU A 242 -25.03 -17.59 12.35
N ASN A 243 -23.93 -18.30 12.65
CA ASN A 243 -23.61 -19.58 12.03
C ASN A 243 -23.32 -20.66 13.09
N LYS A 244 -24.16 -21.71 13.11
CA LYS A 244 -24.05 -22.87 14.02
C LYS A 244 -23.08 -23.95 13.50
N ARG A 245 -22.50 -23.81 12.31
CA ARG A 245 -21.45 -24.74 11.85
C ARG A 245 -20.20 -24.51 12.70
N SER A 246 -19.82 -25.52 13.47
CA SER A 246 -18.56 -25.59 14.21
C SER A 246 -17.42 -25.15 13.30
N PHE A 247 -16.74 -24.05 13.65
CA PHE A 247 -15.53 -23.63 12.98
C PHE A 247 -14.57 -24.82 12.98
N PRO A 248 -14.17 -25.38 11.83
CA PRO A 248 -13.27 -26.53 11.83
C PRO A 248 -11.90 -26.03 12.28
N LEU A 249 -11.65 -26.09 13.59
CA LEU A 249 -10.34 -25.86 14.23
C LEU A 249 -9.24 -26.78 13.66
N GLN A 250 -9.60 -27.77 12.85
CA GLN A 250 -8.68 -28.60 12.08
C GLN A 250 -7.95 -27.85 10.95
N ALA A 251 -8.43 -26.68 10.48
CA ALA A 251 -7.73 -25.90 9.44
C ALA A 251 -6.53 -25.11 9.98
N ILE A 252 -6.51 -24.75 11.28
CA ILE A 252 -5.35 -24.10 11.93
C ILE A 252 -4.29 -25.15 12.32
N ASN A 253 -4.66 -26.44 12.37
CA ASN A 253 -3.80 -27.54 12.79
C ASN A 253 -3.33 -28.47 11.65
N LEU A 254 -3.45 -28.08 10.37
CA LEU A 254 -3.01 -28.94 9.26
C LEU A 254 -2.00 -28.27 8.33
N LYS A 255 -0.79 -28.84 8.37
CA LYS A 255 0.35 -28.74 7.44
C LYS A 255 1.41 -27.68 7.76
N VAL A 256 2.12 -27.88 8.87
CA VAL A 256 3.57 -28.10 8.73
C VAL A 256 3.71 -29.30 7.77
N LEU A 257 3.88 -29.02 6.48
CA LEU A 257 4.27 -30.03 5.51
C LEU A 257 5.67 -30.51 5.92
N PRO A 258 5.88 -31.76 6.38
CA PRO A 258 7.21 -32.31 6.32
C PRO A 258 7.53 -32.44 4.83
N LEU A 259 8.53 -31.67 4.42
CA LEU A 259 9.19 -31.72 3.14
C LEU A 259 9.93 -33.06 3.05
N GLN A 260 9.22 -34.20 2.96
CA GLN A 260 9.83 -35.51 2.80
C GLN A 260 8.96 -36.51 2.02
N ARG A 261 9.64 -37.19 1.09
CA ARG A 261 9.30 -38.43 0.36
C ARG A 261 8.57 -38.29 -0.99
N HIS A 262 9.29 -37.77 -1.97
CA HIS A 262 9.31 -38.37 -3.32
C HIS A 262 10.75 -38.39 -3.87
N PHE A 263 11.62 -39.13 -3.18
CA PHE A 263 12.77 -39.79 -3.80
C PHE A 263 12.64 -41.28 -3.51
N ARG A 264 11.90 -41.97 -4.37
CA ARG A 264 11.91 -43.43 -4.44
C ARG A 264 13.03 -43.77 -5.43
N ILE A 265 14.25 -43.91 -4.93
CA ILE A 265 15.34 -44.55 -5.67
C ILE A 265 14.94 -46.01 -5.80
N SER A 266 14.65 -46.44 -7.03
CA SER A 266 14.49 -47.84 -7.38
C SER A 266 15.87 -48.51 -7.34
N SER A 267 16.09 -49.33 -6.32
CA SER A 267 17.11 -50.36 -6.31
C SER A 267 16.56 -51.63 -6.95
N THR A 268 17.11 -52.02 -8.09
CA THR A 268 17.10 -53.37 -8.69
C THR A 268 18.33 -53.40 -9.59
N GLN A 269 19.48 -53.94 -9.16
CA GLN A 269 19.83 -55.37 -9.28
C GLN A 269 19.27 -55.98 -10.55
N TYR A 270 20.11 -56.03 -11.60
CA TYR A 270 20.63 -57.26 -12.22
C TYR A 270 22.00 -56.95 -12.82
#